data_AF-A0A497MPA7-F1
#
_entry.id   AF-A0A497MPA7-F1
#
_cell.length_a   1.000
_cell.length_b   1.000
_cell.length_c   1.000
_cell.angle_alpha   90.00
_cell.angle_beta   90.00
_cell.angle_gamma   90.00
#
_symmetry.space_group_name_H-M   'P 1'
#
loop_
_entity.id
_entity.type
_entity.pdbx_description
1 polymer ?
#
loop_
_entity_poly.entity_id
_entity_poly.type
_entity_poly.pdbx_seq_one_letter_code
_entity_poly.pdbx_strand_id
1 'polypeptide(L)'
;KLRTERLGEYDKYMGAVGYRNVKIRNVEQFLEKVRAKLGDTHVQFFNAELVAGWEHVLFAVLNALTAFKNKRNISNSLAVEILLFASAQRQIKRAVQLMGINKNTPKIVAVIIADEQKKTSGAVEKISEFLHGEEDNSVLEINDEKFCRIREAFGISDEELKAKLRRKGLEKEALTELVVEHMALLATQR
;
A
#
# COMPACT_ATOMS: atom_id res chain seq x y z
N LYS A 1 7.21 9.44 11.41
CA LYS A 1 6.11 9.36 12.39
C LYS A 1 4.89 8.78 11.71
N LEU A 2 4.36 7.66 12.22
CA LEU A 2 3.13 7.00 11.75
C LEU A 2 2.07 8.03 11.31
N ARG A 3 1.63 7.95 10.05
CA ARG A 3 0.51 8.73 9.55
C ARG A 3 -0.76 7.92 9.77
N THR A 4 -1.76 8.50 10.42
CA THR A 4 -3.03 7.84 10.73
C THR A 4 -4.22 8.64 10.22
N GLU A 5 -5.28 7.95 9.82
CA GLU A 5 -6.51 8.55 9.32
C GLU A 5 -7.72 7.76 9.80
N ARG A 6 -8.78 8.46 10.21
CA ARG A 6 -10.06 7.83 10.59
C ARG A 6 -10.91 7.62 9.35
N LEU A 7 -11.27 6.37 9.09
CA LEU A 7 -12.14 5.98 8.00
C LEU A 7 -13.59 5.92 8.52
N GLY A 8 -14.21 7.10 8.64
CA GLY A 8 -15.48 7.28 9.37
C GLY A 8 -16.63 6.39 8.88
N GLU A 9 -16.77 6.16 7.57
CA GLU A 9 -17.81 5.30 7.00
C GLU A 9 -17.70 3.82 7.44
N TYR A 10 -16.50 3.39 7.80
CA TYR A 10 -16.19 2.00 8.13
C TYR A 10 -16.00 1.75 9.62
N ASP A 11 -16.03 2.81 10.44
CA ASP A 11 -15.64 2.80 11.85
C ASP A 11 -14.27 2.14 12.08
N LYS A 12 -13.30 2.52 11.24
CA LYS A 12 -11.92 2.01 11.30
C LYS A 12 -10.91 3.14 11.29
N TYR A 13 -9.69 2.80 11.67
CA TYR A 13 -8.50 3.64 11.58
C TYR A 13 -7.49 2.98 10.65
N MET A 14 -6.93 3.78 9.76
CA MET A 14 -5.80 3.40 8.93
C MET A 14 -4.52 4.03 9.50
N GLY A 15 -3.43 3.26 9.49
CA GLY A 15 -2.08 3.76 9.68
C GLY A 15 -1.19 3.33 8.51
N ALA A 16 -0.20 4.14 8.15
CA ALA A 16 0.90 3.67 7.32
C ALA A 16 2.26 4.13 7.85
N VAL A 17 3.22 3.22 7.79
CA VAL A 17 4.60 3.43 8.22
C VAL A 17 5.55 2.84 7.18
N GLY A 18 6.61 3.59 6.89
CA GLY A 18 7.69 3.18 6.01
C GLY A 18 8.86 2.63 6.79
N TYR A 19 9.56 1.67 6.20
CA TYR A 19 10.78 1.09 6.74
C TYR A 19 11.84 1.03 5.64
N ARG A 20 13.11 1.26 6.00
CA ARG A 20 14.29 1.07 5.16
C ARG A 20 15.27 0.08 5.79
N ASN A 21 16.25 -0.36 5.00
CA ASN A 21 17.30 -1.30 5.41
C ASN A 21 16.73 -2.63 5.95
N VAL A 22 15.52 -3.00 5.51
CA VAL A 22 14.84 -4.20 5.96
C VAL A 22 15.53 -5.45 5.39
N LYS A 23 15.72 -6.46 6.25
CA LYS A 23 16.26 -7.76 5.86
C LYS A 23 15.31 -8.87 6.29
N ILE A 24 14.56 -9.42 5.33
CA ILE A 24 13.64 -10.54 5.56
C ILE A 24 14.22 -11.79 4.89
N ARG A 25 14.62 -12.78 5.70
CA ARG A 25 15.15 -14.05 5.19
C ARG A 25 14.05 -14.96 4.65
N ASN A 26 12.94 -15.07 5.38
CA ASN A 26 11.77 -15.85 5.01
C ASN A 26 10.53 -14.97 5.18
N VAL A 27 9.91 -14.62 4.06
CA VAL A 27 8.75 -13.73 4.01
C VAL A 27 7.51 -14.37 4.60
N GLU A 28 7.27 -15.65 4.31
CA GLU A 28 6.11 -16.38 4.83
C GLU A 28 6.14 -16.43 6.35
N GLN A 29 7.28 -16.84 6.93
CA GLN A 29 7.47 -16.88 8.37
C GLN A 29 7.36 -15.49 9.02
N PHE A 30 7.87 -14.46 8.35
CA PHE A 30 7.72 -13.08 8.82
C PHE A 30 6.24 -12.68 8.90
N LEU A 31 5.49 -12.90 7.81
CA LEU A 31 4.07 -12.56 7.74
C LEU A 31 3.25 -13.35 8.76
N GLU A 32 3.56 -14.63 8.99
CA GLU A 32 2.93 -15.45 10.03
C GLU A 32 3.16 -14.91 11.44
N LYS A 33 4.41 -14.58 11.79
CA LYS A 33 4.78 -14.03 13.10
C LYS A 33 4.06 -12.71 13.37
N VAL A 34 4.01 -11.83 12.37
CA VAL A 34 3.30 -10.55 12.49
C VAL A 34 1.80 -10.79 12.70
N ARG A 35 1.15 -11.61 11.85
CA ARG A 35 -0.29 -11.90 11.99
C ARG A 35 -0.64 -12.48 13.36
N ALA A 36 0.16 -13.40 13.86
CA ALA A 36 -0.05 -14.01 15.19
C ALA A 36 -0.01 -12.99 16.34
N LYS A 37 0.70 -11.87 16.18
CA LYS A 37 0.85 -10.83 17.21
C LYS A 37 -0.16 -9.68 17.09
N LEU A 38 -0.75 -9.50 15.91
CA LEU A 38 -1.66 -8.40 15.60
C LEU A 38 -3.13 -8.71 15.89
N GLY A 39 -3.50 -9.98 16.11
CA GLY A 39 -4.88 -10.37 16.41
C GLY A 39 -5.83 -9.94 15.29
N ASP A 40 -6.88 -9.20 15.64
CA ASP A 40 -7.89 -8.72 14.69
C ASP A 40 -7.42 -7.50 13.86
N THR A 41 -6.21 -7.00 14.10
CA THR A 41 -5.65 -5.89 13.31
C THR A 41 -5.17 -6.43 11.96
N HIS A 42 -5.67 -5.84 10.87
CA HIS A 42 -5.21 -6.20 9.53
C HIS A 42 -3.94 -5.43 9.18
N VAL A 43 -2.99 -6.11 8.55
CA VAL A 43 -1.77 -5.50 8.02
C VAL A 43 -1.51 -5.98 6.60
N GLN A 44 -1.11 -5.06 5.72
CA GLN A 44 -0.60 -5.36 4.39
C GLN A 44 0.76 -4.69 4.20
N PHE A 45 1.72 -5.45 3.68
CA PHE A 45 3.07 -4.97 3.38
C PHE A 45 3.25 -4.78 1.87
N PHE A 46 3.92 -3.68 1.50
CA PHE A 46 4.20 -3.33 0.12
C PHE A 46 5.68 -3.12 -0.09
N ASN A 47 6.17 -3.47 -1.28
CA ASN A 47 7.41 -2.93 -1.79
C ASN A 47 7.28 -1.40 -1.93
N ALA A 48 8.02 -0.65 -1.11
CA ALA A 48 7.91 0.80 -1.05
C ALA A 48 8.28 1.49 -2.36
N GLU A 49 9.09 0.83 -3.21
CA GLU A 49 9.51 1.32 -4.52
C GLU A 49 8.37 1.44 -5.54
N LEU A 50 7.18 0.92 -5.22
CA LEU A 50 6.00 1.02 -6.08
C LEU A 50 4.83 1.77 -5.42
N VAL A 51 5.05 2.35 -4.23
CA VAL A 51 4.03 3.12 -3.52
C VAL A 51 4.07 4.58 -3.94
N ALA A 52 3.16 5.03 -4.79
CA ALA A 52 2.96 6.44 -5.16
C ALA A 52 2.39 7.35 -4.03
N GLY A 53 2.95 7.33 -2.82
CA GLY A 53 2.53 8.22 -1.73
C GLY A 53 1.38 7.72 -0.86
N TRP A 54 0.95 8.58 0.07
CA TRP A 54 -0.13 8.28 1.03
C TRP A 54 -1.48 8.05 0.34
N GLU A 55 -1.83 8.91 -0.61
CA GLU A 55 -3.13 8.84 -1.29
C GLU A 55 -3.31 7.50 -2.00
N HIS A 56 -2.25 7.00 -2.65
CA HIS A 56 -2.25 5.68 -3.27
C HIS A 56 -2.68 4.58 -2.30
N VAL A 57 -2.04 4.48 -1.13
CA VAL A 57 -2.42 3.44 -0.16
C VAL A 57 -3.77 3.70 0.51
N LEU A 58 -4.12 4.97 0.76
CA LEU A 58 -5.42 5.34 1.32
C LEU A 58 -6.56 4.92 0.40
N PHE A 59 -6.50 5.28 -0.89
CA PHE A 59 -7.53 4.90 -1.86
C PHE A 59 -7.58 3.40 -2.10
N ALA A 60 -6.44 2.69 -2.04
CA ALA A 60 -6.44 1.23 -2.09
C ALA A 60 -7.21 0.61 -0.91
N VAL A 61 -7.03 1.15 0.31
CA VAL A 61 -7.76 0.71 1.50
C VAL A 61 -9.25 1.03 1.40
N LEU A 62 -9.61 2.25 1.00
CA LEU A 62 -11.01 2.65 0.84
C LEU A 62 -11.74 1.77 -0.19
N ASN A 63 -11.12 1.50 -1.33
CA ASN A 63 -11.69 0.61 -2.35
C ASN A 63 -11.83 -0.84 -1.85
N ALA A 64 -10.82 -1.35 -1.12
CA ALA A 64 -10.90 -2.68 -0.52
C ALA A 64 -12.04 -2.79 0.50
N LEU A 65 -12.17 -1.83 1.41
CA LEU A 65 -13.25 -1.78 2.39
C LEU A 65 -14.62 -1.66 1.72
N THR A 66 -14.73 -0.83 0.68
CA THR A 66 -15.95 -0.70 -0.14
C THR A 66 -16.32 -2.05 -0.77
N ALA A 67 -15.35 -2.75 -1.36
CA ALA A 67 -15.58 -4.06 -1.98
C ALA A 67 -16.05 -5.11 -0.96
N PHE A 68 -15.46 -5.12 0.25
CA PHE A 68 -15.89 -5.98 1.36
C PHE A 68 -17.32 -5.66 1.82
N LYS A 69 -17.61 -4.37 2.07
CA LYS A 69 -18.94 -3.89 2.48
C LYS A 69 -20.02 -4.31 1.48
N ASN A 70 -19.71 -4.22 0.19
CA ASN A 70 -20.61 -4.56 -0.90
C ASN A 70 -20.57 -6.04 -1.32
N LYS A 71 -19.77 -6.89 -0.65
CA LYS A 71 -19.57 -8.31 -0.99
C LYS A 71 -19.14 -8.55 -2.45
N ARG A 72 -18.31 -7.64 -2.99
CA ARG A 72 -17.69 -7.70 -4.33
C ARG A 72 -16.18 -7.90 -4.27
N ASN A 73 -15.67 -8.34 -3.12
CA ASN A 73 -14.27 -8.70 -2.94
C ASN A 73 -13.93 -9.99 -3.70
N ILE A 74 -12.74 -10.03 -4.31
CA ILE A 74 -12.17 -11.21 -4.98
C ILE A 74 -11.57 -12.17 -3.94
N SER A 75 -10.96 -11.62 -2.89
CA SER A 75 -10.33 -12.36 -1.79
C SER A 75 -11.10 -12.18 -0.49
N ASN A 76 -11.16 -13.24 0.32
CA ASN A 76 -11.70 -13.18 1.69
C ASN A 76 -10.75 -12.48 2.68
N SER A 77 -9.52 -12.13 2.26
CA SER A 77 -8.55 -11.40 3.07
C SER A 77 -8.54 -9.92 2.70
N LEU A 78 -8.82 -9.04 3.67
CA LEU A 78 -8.77 -7.59 3.47
C LEU A 78 -7.37 -7.13 3.01
N ALA A 79 -6.32 -7.68 3.59
CA ALA A 79 -4.93 -7.40 3.20
C ALA A 79 -4.68 -7.69 1.71
N VAL A 80 -5.20 -8.82 1.22
CA VAL A 80 -5.07 -9.21 -0.20
C VAL A 80 -5.91 -8.31 -1.11
N GLU A 81 -7.11 -7.90 -0.70
CA GLU A 81 -7.89 -6.93 -1.48
C GLU A 81 -7.19 -5.58 -1.61
N ILE A 82 -6.59 -5.08 -0.52
CA ILE A 82 -5.83 -3.83 -0.58
C ILE A 82 -4.66 -3.98 -1.56
N LEU A 83 -3.98 -5.13 -1.58
CA LEU A 83 -2.92 -5.40 -2.54
C LEU A 83 -3.42 -5.43 -3.99
N LEU A 84 -4.58 -6.03 -4.25
CA LEU A 84 -5.20 -6.03 -5.58
C LEU A 84 -5.51 -4.61 -6.05
N PHE A 85 -6.13 -3.79 -5.19
CA PHE A 85 -6.41 -2.40 -5.52
C PHE A 85 -5.14 -1.58 -5.71
N ALA A 86 -4.20 -1.59 -4.75
CA ALA A 86 -2.95 -0.85 -4.85
C ALA A 86 -2.16 -1.19 -6.14
N SER A 87 -2.13 -2.46 -6.52
CA SER A 87 -1.42 -2.88 -7.75
C SER A 87 -2.20 -2.64 -9.04
N ALA A 88 -3.45 -2.16 -8.96
CA ALA A 88 -4.41 -2.14 -10.07
C ALA A 88 -4.51 -3.50 -10.80
N GLN A 89 -4.38 -4.62 -10.06
CA GLN A 89 -4.45 -5.97 -10.60
C GLN A 89 -5.69 -6.73 -10.11
N ARG A 90 -6.24 -7.59 -10.97
CA ARG A 90 -7.34 -8.52 -10.61
C ARG A 90 -6.82 -9.89 -10.19
N GLN A 91 -5.59 -10.21 -10.56
CA GLN A 91 -4.97 -11.50 -10.25
C GLN A 91 -4.03 -11.36 -9.06
N ILE A 92 -4.30 -12.10 -7.98
CA ILE A 92 -3.49 -12.07 -6.74
C ILE A 92 -2.02 -12.34 -7.04
N LYS A 93 -1.73 -13.33 -7.89
CA LYS A 93 -0.35 -13.68 -8.26
C LYS A 93 0.40 -12.48 -8.89
N ARG A 94 -0.25 -11.74 -9.80
CA ARG A 94 0.34 -10.56 -10.43
C ARG A 94 0.52 -9.42 -9.42
N ALA A 95 -0.47 -9.21 -8.56
CA ALA A 95 -0.42 -8.20 -7.51
C ALA A 95 0.76 -8.42 -6.54
N VAL A 96 0.95 -9.67 -6.11
CA VAL A 96 2.07 -10.08 -5.24
C VAL A 96 3.42 -9.94 -5.96
N GLN A 97 3.50 -10.34 -7.24
CA GLN A 97 4.73 -10.20 -8.02
C GLN A 97 5.13 -8.74 -8.23
N LEU A 98 4.14 -7.87 -8.48
CA LEU A 98 4.37 -6.45 -8.72
C LEU A 98 4.73 -5.75 -7.41
N MET A 99 3.82 -5.72 -6.44
CA MET A 99 3.93 -4.86 -5.25
C MET A 99 4.15 -5.59 -3.93
N GLY A 100 4.14 -6.93 -3.92
CA GLY A 100 4.40 -7.71 -2.72
C GLY A 100 5.86 -7.60 -2.25
N ILE A 101 6.08 -7.88 -0.97
CA ILE A 101 7.43 -7.95 -0.41
C ILE A 101 8.09 -9.28 -0.74
N ASN A 102 9.40 -9.26 -0.98
CA ASN A 102 10.22 -10.45 -1.15
C ASN A 102 11.53 -10.32 -0.35
N LYS A 103 12.37 -11.36 -0.36
CA LYS A 103 13.66 -11.37 0.36
C LYS A 103 14.63 -10.26 -0.04
N ASN A 104 14.44 -9.68 -1.22
CA ASN A 104 15.26 -8.62 -1.80
C ASN A 104 14.55 -7.26 -1.74
N THR A 105 13.54 -7.08 -0.87
CA THR A 105 12.82 -5.80 -0.70
C THR A 105 13.40 -5.03 0.49
N PRO A 106 14.35 -4.08 0.29
CA PRO A 106 15.00 -3.37 1.40
C PRO A 106 14.14 -2.24 1.98
N LYS A 107 13.12 -1.78 1.24
CA LYS A 107 12.21 -0.71 1.66
C LYS A 107 10.77 -1.20 1.61
N ILE A 108 10.05 -1.05 2.70
CA ILE A 108 8.70 -1.60 2.88
C ILE A 108 7.76 -0.50 3.38
N VAL A 109 6.52 -0.50 2.91
CA VAL A 109 5.43 0.23 3.55
C VAL A 109 4.49 -0.78 4.20
N ALA A 110 4.22 -0.62 5.49
CA ALA A 110 3.19 -1.38 6.18
C ALA A 110 1.94 -0.50 6.31
N VAL A 111 0.82 -1.00 5.80
CA VAL A 111 -0.51 -0.41 5.97
C VAL A 111 -1.26 -1.22 7.00
N ILE A 112 -1.80 -0.55 8.00
CA ILE A 112 -2.43 -1.13 9.18
C ILE A 112 -3.87 -0.64 9.24
N ILE A 113 -4.81 -1.54 9.49
CA ILE A 113 -6.23 -1.22 9.65
C ILE A 113 -6.71 -1.85 10.95
N ALA A 114 -7.26 -1.03 11.83
CA ALA A 114 -7.79 -1.46 13.12
C ALA A 114 -9.04 -0.67 13.48
N ASP A 115 -9.84 -1.18 14.41
CA ASP A 115 -11.05 -0.49 14.88
C ASP A 115 -10.74 0.68 15.84
N GLU A 116 -9.51 0.76 16.34
CA GLU A 116 -9.07 1.80 17.27
C GLU A 116 -7.72 2.38 16.85
N GLN A 117 -7.56 3.70 16.98
CA GLN A 117 -6.28 4.38 16.70
C GLN A 117 -5.13 3.84 17.56
N LYS A 118 -5.38 3.47 18.82
CA LYS A 118 -4.35 2.91 19.69
C LYS A 118 -3.81 1.57 19.18
N LYS A 119 -4.67 0.76 18.54
CA LYS A 119 -4.28 -0.51 17.94
C LYS A 119 -3.39 -0.31 16.72
N THR A 120 -3.57 0.77 15.94
CA THR A 120 -2.67 1.05 14.80
C THR A 120 -1.26 1.40 15.29
N SER A 121 -1.12 2.23 16.32
CA SER A 121 0.18 2.53 16.94
C SER A 121 0.84 1.29 17.55
N GLY A 122 0.10 0.50 18.33
CA GLY A 122 0.63 -0.73 18.93
C GLY A 122 1.01 -1.80 17.90
N ALA A 123 0.38 -1.79 16.72
CA ALA A 123 0.77 -2.65 15.61
C ALA A 123 2.12 -2.24 15.01
N VAL A 124 2.39 -0.93 14.90
CA VAL A 124 3.71 -0.43 14.44
C VAL A 124 4.81 -0.91 15.37
N GLU A 125 4.64 -0.76 16.68
CA GLU A 125 5.63 -1.22 17.68
C GLU A 125 5.96 -2.71 17.50
N LYS A 126 4.93 -3.56 17.40
CA LYS A 126 5.09 -5.00 17.16
C LYS A 126 5.77 -5.30 15.82
N ILE A 127 5.41 -4.57 14.75
CA ILE A 127 6.02 -4.75 13.43
C ILE A 127 7.50 -4.36 13.47
N SER A 128 7.85 -3.26 14.15
CA SER A 128 9.22 -2.78 14.34
C SER A 128 10.07 -3.77 15.15
N GLU A 129 9.50 -4.56 16.06
CA GLU A 129 10.22 -5.65 16.74
C GLU A 129 10.64 -6.78 15.79
N PHE A 130 9.82 -7.09 14.77
CA PHE A 130 10.11 -8.14 13.78
C PHE A 130 10.91 -7.66 12.58
N LEU A 131 10.77 -6.38 12.24
CA LEU A 131 11.53 -5.73 11.18
C LEU A 131 12.83 -5.20 11.76
N HIS A 132 13.94 -5.90 11.51
CA HIS A 132 15.30 -5.40 11.78
C HIS A 132 15.71 -4.24 10.83
N GLY A 133 14.85 -3.23 10.67
CA GLY A 133 15.03 -2.07 9.81
C GLY A 133 14.76 -0.76 10.55
N GLU A 134 14.91 0.35 9.85
CA GLU A 134 14.70 1.69 10.40
C GLU A 134 13.37 2.25 9.91
N GLU A 135 12.56 2.81 10.81
CA GLU A 135 11.36 3.57 10.44
C GLU A 135 11.75 4.82 9.63
N ASP A 136 11.27 4.90 8.40
CA ASP A 136 11.52 6.00 7.49
C ASP A 136 10.30 6.21 6.58
N ASN A 137 9.49 7.23 6.88
CA ASN A 137 8.30 7.53 6.09
C ASN A 137 8.61 8.24 4.77
N SER A 138 9.84 8.70 4.54
CA SER A 138 10.21 9.26 3.24
C SER A 138 10.12 8.23 2.12
N VAL A 139 10.12 6.92 2.45
CA VAL A 139 9.93 5.85 1.47
C VAL A 139 8.51 5.81 0.87
N LEU A 140 7.53 6.49 1.47
CA LEU A 140 6.21 6.68 0.86
C LEU A 140 6.29 7.71 -0.27
N GLU A 141 7.13 8.74 -0.12
CA GLU A 141 7.24 9.83 -1.09
C GLU A 141 7.86 9.35 -2.41
N ILE A 142 7.57 10.09 -3.49
CA ILE A 142 8.10 9.80 -4.82
C ILE A 142 9.42 10.55 -5.02
N ASN A 143 10.50 9.80 -5.17
CA ASN A 143 11.76 10.31 -5.71
C ASN A 143 11.86 9.98 -7.21
N ASP A 144 12.92 10.44 -7.86
CA ASP A 144 13.00 10.37 -9.33
C ASP A 144 13.23 8.93 -9.82
N GLU A 145 13.97 8.11 -9.09
CA GLU A 145 14.12 6.68 -9.41
C GLU A 145 12.78 5.93 -9.31
N LYS A 146 12.06 6.20 -8.22
CA LYS A 146 10.77 5.61 -7.90
C LYS A 146 9.68 6.07 -8.86
N PHE A 147 9.75 7.32 -9.33
CA PHE A 147 8.89 7.85 -10.37
C PHE A 147 8.93 6.97 -11.62
N CYS A 148 10.14 6.68 -12.13
CA CYS A 148 10.32 5.84 -13.31
C CYS A 148 9.79 4.42 -13.08
N ARG A 149 10.09 3.82 -11.92
CA ARG A 149 9.62 2.46 -11.56
C ARG A 149 8.11 2.35 -11.50
N ILE A 150 7.45 3.30 -10.83
CA ILE A 150 5.99 3.34 -10.74
C ILE A 150 5.40 3.53 -12.13
N ARG A 151 5.91 4.49 -12.90
CA ARG A 151 5.42 4.75 -14.25
C ARG A 151 5.48 3.49 -15.13
N GLU A 152 6.61 2.78 -15.12
CA GLU A 152 6.80 1.53 -15.87
C GLU A 152 5.87 0.42 -15.35
N ALA A 153 5.81 0.21 -14.03
CA ALA A 153 5.01 -0.84 -13.40
C ALA A 153 3.51 -0.72 -13.68
N PHE A 154 3.00 0.52 -13.76
CA PHE A 154 1.60 0.81 -14.06
C PHE A 154 1.33 1.04 -15.55
N GLY A 155 2.35 0.97 -16.41
CA GLY A 155 2.20 1.13 -17.86
C GLY A 155 1.79 2.55 -18.28
N ILE A 156 2.14 3.56 -17.48
CA ILE A 156 1.73 4.94 -17.70
C ILE A 156 2.57 5.57 -18.81
N SER A 157 1.90 5.92 -19.91
CA SER A 157 2.51 6.52 -21.10
C SER A 157 2.92 7.98 -20.90
N ASP A 158 3.76 8.52 -21.80
CA ASP A 158 4.10 9.95 -21.78
C ASP A 158 2.88 10.81 -22.10
N GLU A 159 1.98 10.30 -22.95
CA GLU A 159 0.74 10.95 -23.35
C GLU A 159 -0.21 11.09 -22.15
N GLU A 160 -0.41 10.02 -21.37
CA GLU A 160 -1.21 10.04 -20.15
C GLU A 160 -0.65 11.03 -19.13
N LEU A 161 0.67 10.97 -18.90
CA LEU A 161 1.33 11.88 -17.96
C LEU A 161 1.20 13.34 -18.39
N LYS A 162 1.42 13.65 -19.68
CA LYS A 162 1.26 15.00 -20.22
C LYS A 162 -0.19 15.49 -20.13
N ALA A 163 -1.16 14.63 -20.42
CA ALA A 163 -2.58 14.97 -20.32
C ALA A 163 -3.00 15.29 -18.89
N LYS A 164 -2.41 14.61 -17.91
CA LYS A 164 -2.67 14.83 -16.49
C LYS A 164 -1.93 16.03 -15.90
N LEU A 165 -0.76 16.38 -16.46
CA LEU A 165 0.12 17.41 -15.93
C LEU A 165 -0.51 18.81 -16.02
N ARG A 166 -0.95 19.34 -14.88
CA ARG A 166 -1.59 20.67 -14.81
C ARG A 166 -0.58 21.82 -14.94
N ARG A 167 0.61 21.65 -14.37
CA ARG A 167 1.73 22.60 -14.45
C ARG A 167 3.06 21.85 -14.34
N LYS A 168 4.11 22.39 -14.95
CA LYS A 168 5.47 21.87 -14.84
C LYS A 168 5.91 21.82 -13.37
N GLY A 169 6.55 20.74 -12.95
CA GLY A 169 6.96 20.52 -11.55
C GLY A 169 5.95 19.74 -10.70
N LEU A 170 4.78 19.38 -11.24
CA LEU A 170 3.79 18.51 -10.58
C LEU A 170 3.75 17.09 -11.16
N GLU A 171 4.82 16.64 -11.79
CA GLU A 171 4.86 15.33 -12.42
C GLU A 171 4.57 14.21 -11.41
N LYS A 172 5.10 14.33 -10.18
CA LYS A 172 4.90 13.37 -9.09
C LYS A 172 3.44 13.28 -8.63
N GLU A 173 2.78 14.43 -8.49
CA GLU A 173 1.36 14.50 -8.15
C GLU A 173 0.51 13.90 -9.29
N ALA A 174 0.82 14.26 -10.54
CA ALA A 174 0.13 13.69 -11.71
C ALA A 174 0.28 12.17 -11.79
N LEU A 175 1.48 11.64 -11.47
CA LEU A 175 1.70 10.20 -11.41
C LEU A 175 0.85 9.52 -10.32
N THR A 176 0.77 10.10 -9.12
CA THR A 176 -0.11 9.60 -8.05
C THR A 176 -1.57 9.61 -8.48
N GLU A 177 -2.06 10.71 -9.09
CA GLU A 177 -3.44 10.79 -9.57
C GLU A 177 -3.72 9.71 -10.64
N LEU A 178 -2.80 9.47 -11.57
CA LEU A 178 -2.93 8.43 -12.60
C LEU A 178 -2.96 7.02 -11.98
N VAL A 179 -2.10 6.74 -11.00
CA VAL A 179 -2.13 5.46 -10.26
C VAL A 179 -3.49 5.29 -9.60
N VAL A 180 -4.02 6.32 -8.94
CA VAL A 180 -5.35 6.29 -8.31
C VAL A 180 -6.46 6.05 -9.33
N GLU A 181 -6.39 6.65 -10.50
CA GLU A 181 -7.35 6.41 -11.59
C GLU A 181 -7.34 4.96 -12.08
N HIS A 182 -6.15 4.37 -12.27
CA HIS A 182 -6.02 2.95 -12.62
C HIS A 182 -6.70 2.04 -11.58
N MET A 183 -6.54 2.36 -10.30
CA MET A 183 -7.24 1.63 -9.22
C MET A 183 -8.76 1.82 -9.28
N ALA A 184 -9.23 3.03 -9.56
CA ALA A 184 -10.65 3.35 -9.64
C ALA A 184 -11.34 2.62 -10.81
N LEU A 185 -10.66 2.48 -11.95
CA LEU A 185 -11.14 1.67 -13.08
C LEU A 185 -11.32 0.20 -12.69
N LEU A 186 -10.43 -0.33 -11.84
CA LEU A 186 -10.57 -1.68 -11.31
C LEU A 186 -11.81 -1.83 -10.40
N ALA A 187 -12.22 -0.77 -9.70
CA ALA A 187 -13.41 -0.79 -8.85
C ALA A 187 -14.73 -0.79 -9.67
N THR A 188 -14.78 -0.08 -10.80
CA THR A 188 -15.99 0.03 -11.63
C THR A 188 -16.24 -1.18 -12.51
N GLN A 189 -15.19 -1.92 -12.86
CA GLN A 189 -15.30 -3.10 -13.71
C GLN A 189 -15.62 -4.40 -12.94
N ARG A 190 -15.85 -4.35 -11.62
CA ARG A 190 -16.09 -5.51 -10.73
C ARG A 190 -17.54 -5.93 -10.65
#